data_AF-A0A1G6HVJ3-F1
#
_entry.id   AF-A0A1G6HVJ3-F1
#
_cell.length_a   1.000
_cell.length_b   1.000
_cell.length_c   1.000
_cell.angle_alpha   90.00
_cell.angle_beta   90.00
_cell.angle_gamma   90.00
#
_symmetry.space_group_name_H-M   'P 1'
#
loop_
_entity.id
_entity.type
_entity.pdbx_description
1 polymer ?
#
loop_
_entity_poly.entity_id
_entity_poly.type
_entity_poly.pdbx_seq_one_letter_code
_entity_poly.pdbx_strand_id
1 'polypeptide(L)'
;MSQPVQPPNQPQQPYGQPVDGNPYAGGPGQGAPSAPTGNPYGQQGPGAPYGQQPPSGNPFAGQQPDQQAPFGGGAPFAPAPPARDNLLLGIGVALGVAIVAGILYGVLAGSIEREVGYAAVGVGFLVGFAASKLGGSNPVIVAAAAVFSIGAVYLGQLVGISMVLADVAQIPFSEVVGDHFDTVTKAWSAEADFMTYLFLALGAVAAVGGAKKAG
;
A
#
# COMPACT_ATOMS: atom_id res chain seq x y z
N MET A 1 -42.22 3.91 -39.52
CA MET A 1 -40.94 3.23 -39.81
C MET A 1 -39.89 4.30 -39.95
N SER A 2 -39.07 4.50 -38.93
CA SER A 2 -38.03 5.54 -38.91
C SER A 2 -36.69 4.84 -38.66
N GLN A 3 -35.74 5.03 -39.58
CA GLN A 3 -34.43 4.40 -39.57
C GLN A 3 -33.59 4.86 -38.36
N PRO A 4 -32.76 4.00 -37.76
CA PRO A 4 -31.78 4.43 -36.77
C PRO A 4 -30.59 5.13 -37.44
N VAL A 5 -30.25 6.32 -36.91
CA VAL A 5 -29.10 7.13 -37.32
C VAL A 5 -27.80 6.50 -36.78
N GLN A 6 -26.77 6.41 -37.62
CA GLN A 6 -25.45 5.85 -37.30
C GLN A 6 -24.66 6.75 -36.31
N PRO A 7 -23.86 6.18 -35.40
CA PRO A 7 -22.97 6.97 -34.54
C PRO A 7 -21.80 7.61 -35.32
N PRO A 8 -21.22 8.73 -34.84
CA PRO A 8 -20.09 9.40 -35.50
C PRO A 8 -18.79 8.58 -35.48
N ASN A 9 -18.02 8.67 -36.57
CA ASN A 9 -16.69 8.07 -36.74
C ASN A 9 -15.72 8.48 -35.62
N GLN A 10 -15.10 7.50 -34.97
CA GLN A 10 -13.93 7.71 -34.12
C GLN A 10 -12.66 7.83 -34.98
N PRO A 11 -11.69 8.69 -34.60
CA PRO A 11 -10.43 8.82 -35.34
C PRO A 11 -9.59 7.54 -35.24
N GLN A 12 -9.13 7.07 -36.41
CA GLN A 12 -8.19 5.96 -36.56
C GLN A 12 -6.83 6.33 -35.96
N GLN A 13 -6.36 5.55 -34.98
CA GLN A 13 -4.97 5.63 -34.53
C GLN A 13 -4.08 4.65 -35.32
N PRO A 14 -2.98 5.12 -35.94
CA PRO A 14 -2.05 4.28 -36.69
C PRO A 14 -1.23 3.30 -35.84
N TYR A 15 -1.08 2.11 -36.41
CA TYR A 15 -0.25 0.95 -36.02
C TYR A 15 1.07 1.20 -35.28
N GLY A 16 1.31 0.38 -34.24
CA GLY A 16 2.56 -0.39 -34.12
C GLY A 16 3.38 -0.24 -32.83
N GLN A 17 3.17 -1.15 -31.85
CA GLN A 17 4.23 -1.82 -31.08
C GLN A 17 3.61 -2.95 -30.21
N PRO A 18 4.21 -4.15 -30.14
CA PRO A 18 3.61 -5.30 -29.46
C PRO A 18 3.65 -5.16 -27.93
N VAL A 19 2.50 -5.38 -27.30
CA VAL A 19 2.36 -5.57 -25.85
C VAL A 19 2.69 -7.03 -25.55
N ASP A 20 3.76 -7.24 -24.80
CA ASP A 20 4.09 -8.51 -24.19
C ASP A 20 3.01 -8.93 -23.18
N GLY A 21 2.47 -10.14 -23.36
CA GLY A 21 1.84 -10.90 -22.29
C GLY A 21 0.32 -10.83 -22.17
N ASN A 22 -0.41 -11.47 -23.10
CA ASN A 22 -1.78 -11.94 -22.82
C ASN A 22 -1.93 -13.43 -23.19
N PRO A 23 -1.99 -14.36 -22.21
CA PRO A 23 -1.96 -15.81 -22.46
C PRO A 23 -3.24 -16.47 -23.03
N TYR A 24 -4.27 -15.71 -23.43
CA TYR A 24 -5.60 -16.29 -23.72
C TYR A 24 -6.19 -15.98 -25.12
N ALA A 25 -5.41 -15.53 -26.09
CA ALA A 25 -5.91 -15.33 -27.47
C ALA A 25 -5.65 -16.56 -28.36
N GLY A 26 -6.56 -17.54 -28.31
CA GLY A 26 -6.58 -18.68 -29.22
C GLY A 26 -7.31 -18.36 -30.54
N GLY A 27 -6.70 -18.71 -31.67
CA GLY A 27 -7.27 -18.69 -33.02
C GLY A 27 -6.45 -19.59 -33.98
N PRO A 28 -7.07 -20.23 -34.99
CA PRO A 28 -6.67 -21.57 -35.43
C PRO A 28 -5.61 -21.55 -36.54
N GLY A 29 -4.54 -22.34 -36.35
CA GLY A 29 -3.67 -22.75 -37.44
C GLY A 29 -2.20 -22.83 -37.07
N GLN A 30 -1.63 -24.01 -37.33
CA GLN A 30 -0.20 -24.34 -37.46
C GLN A 30 0.52 -24.82 -36.18
N GLY A 31 0.91 -26.11 -36.22
CA GLY A 31 2.09 -26.65 -35.55
C GLY A 31 1.88 -27.29 -34.18
N ALA A 32 1.33 -28.51 -34.15
CA ALA A 32 1.27 -29.33 -32.93
C ALA A 32 2.64 -29.96 -32.60
N PRO A 33 3.13 -29.89 -31.34
CA PRO A 33 4.13 -30.82 -30.84
C PRO A 33 3.46 -32.16 -30.48
N SER A 34 4.05 -33.23 -31.03
CA SER A 34 3.76 -34.65 -30.88
C SER A 34 3.28 -35.11 -29.51
N ALA A 35 2.15 -35.82 -29.49
CA ALA A 35 1.73 -36.69 -28.39
C ALA A 35 2.62 -37.95 -28.32
N PRO A 36 2.92 -38.51 -27.13
CA PRO A 36 3.45 -39.85 -27.02
C PRO A 36 2.35 -40.87 -27.29
N THR A 37 2.38 -41.47 -28.48
CA THR A 37 1.58 -42.63 -28.85
C THR A 37 2.22 -43.89 -28.24
N GLY A 38 1.51 -44.57 -27.34
CA GLY A 38 1.93 -45.88 -26.82
C GLY A 38 0.73 -46.64 -26.26
N ASN A 39 0.20 -47.57 -27.06
CA ASN A 39 -1.01 -48.35 -26.75
C ASN A 39 -0.77 -49.46 -25.69
N PRO A 40 -1.84 -49.91 -25.01
CA PRO A 40 -1.83 -50.94 -23.98
C PRO A 40 -1.91 -52.35 -24.60
N TYR A 41 -1.36 -53.35 -23.90
CA TYR A 41 -1.34 -54.79 -24.20
C TYR A 41 -0.31 -55.29 -25.23
N GLY A 42 0.78 -55.90 -24.72
CA GLY A 42 1.75 -56.64 -25.52
C GLY A 42 2.74 -57.46 -24.67
N GLN A 43 2.38 -58.73 -24.45
CA GLN A 43 3.20 -59.93 -24.23
C GLN A 43 4.23 -60.04 -23.08
N GLN A 44 4.06 -61.15 -22.34
CA GLN A 44 4.85 -61.70 -21.24
C GLN A 44 6.25 -62.15 -21.70
N GLY A 45 7.28 -61.83 -20.90
CA GLY A 45 8.58 -62.48 -20.90
C GLY A 45 8.89 -63.03 -19.50
N PRO A 46 9.41 -64.26 -19.34
CA PRO A 46 9.64 -64.87 -18.04
C PRO A 46 11.00 -64.44 -17.46
N GLY A 47 11.00 -63.84 -16.27
CA GLY A 47 12.21 -63.69 -15.45
C GLY A 47 12.21 -62.50 -14.49
N ALA A 48 11.77 -62.72 -13.25
CA ALA A 48 12.12 -61.86 -12.12
C ALA A 48 12.41 -62.75 -10.90
N PRO A 49 13.40 -62.39 -10.06
CA PRO A 49 13.32 -62.69 -8.65
C PRO A 49 13.51 -61.41 -7.80
N TYR A 50 12.49 -61.13 -6.97
CA TYR A 50 12.45 -60.27 -5.77
C TYR A 50 12.83 -58.78 -5.94
N GLY A 51 12.05 -57.79 -5.52
CA GLY A 51 10.83 -57.71 -4.72
C GLY A 51 10.60 -56.24 -4.36
N GLN A 52 9.40 -55.94 -3.86
CA GLN A 52 9.01 -54.87 -2.92
C GLN A 52 7.64 -54.28 -3.26
N GLN A 53 6.82 -54.27 -2.21
CA GLN A 53 5.39 -54.00 -2.14
C GLN A 53 5.15 -52.48 -2.00
N PRO A 54 4.06 -51.93 -2.56
CA PRO A 54 3.82 -50.48 -2.53
C PRO A 54 3.19 -50.04 -1.20
N PRO A 55 3.57 -48.90 -0.60
CA PRO A 55 2.72 -48.22 0.35
C PRO A 55 1.71 -47.34 -0.41
N SER A 56 0.44 -47.64 -0.18
CA SER A 56 -0.70 -46.79 -0.53
C SER A 56 -0.57 -45.41 0.15
N GLY A 57 -0.37 -44.35 -0.65
CA GLY A 57 -0.29 -42.96 -0.19
C GLY A 57 -1.46 -42.12 -0.71
N ASN A 58 -2.16 -41.47 0.20
CA ASN A 58 -3.36 -40.65 -0.04
C ASN A 58 -3.01 -39.37 -0.86
N PRO A 59 -3.71 -39.02 -1.95
CA PRO A 59 -3.31 -37.96 -2.89
C PRO A 59 -3.55 -36.51 -2.41
N PHE A 60 -3.91 -36.30 -1.14
CA PHE A 60 -4.22 -34.97 -0.59
C PHE A 60 -3.26 -34.49 0.51
N ALA A 61 -2.16 -35.21 0.78
CA ALA A 61 -1.20 -34.86 1.83
C ALA A 61 -0.09 -33.90 1.35
N GLY A 62 -0.46 -32.79 0.71
CA GLY A 62 0.48 -31.87 0.06
C GLY A 62 0.04 -30.41 0.06
N GLN A 63 -0.30 -29.87 1.22
CA GLN A 63 -0.33 -28.41 1.45
C GLN A 63 0.33 -28.11 2.79
N GLN A 64 1.65 -28.25 2.84
CA GLN A 64 2.48 -27.58 3.83
C GLN A 64 3.57 -26.81 3.08
N PRO A 65 3.73 -25.49 3.31
CA PRO A 65 4.88 -24.76 2.85
C PRO A 65 6.10 -25.21 3.66
N ASP A 66 7.25 -25.20 3.01
CA ASP A 66 8.59 -25.45 3.58
C ASP A 66 8.98 -26.91 3.79
N GLN A 67 9.45 -27.55 2.71
CA GLN A 67 10.64 -28.39 2.78
C GLN A 67 11.29 -28.61 1.40
N GLN A 68 12.42 -27.91 1.21
CA GLN A 68 13.62 -28.33 0.49
C GLN A 68 13.40 -29.09 -0.83
N ALA A 69 13.43 -28.34 -1.95
CA ALA A 69 13.70 -28.90 -3.25
C ALA A 69 15.22 -29.19 -3.38
N PRO A 70 15.65 -30.44 -3.63
CA PRO A 70 17.04 -30.75 -3.90
C PRO A 70 17.29 -30.69 -5.41
N PHE A 71 18.32 -29.94 -5.80
CA PHE A 71 18.93 -29.83 -7.13
C PHE A 71 18.24 -28.94 -8.18
N GLY A 72 18.71 -27.68 -8.25
CA GLY A 72 18.56 -26.78 -9.40
C GLY A 72 19.26 -25.44 -9.14
N GLY A 73 20.46 -25.27 -9.70
CA GLY A 73 21.34 -24.08 -9.68
C GLY A 73 20.82 -22.82 -8.97
N GLY A 74 21.14 -22.69 -7.68
CA GLY A 74 20.83 -21.50 -6.89
C GLY A 74 21.73 -20.34 -7.29
N ALA A 75 21.12 -19.21 -7.68
CA ALA A 75 21.81 -17.93 -7.57
C ALA A 75 22.33 -17.78 -6.13
N PRO A 76 23.54 -17.22 -5.92
CA PRO A 76 24.04 -16.96 -4.58
C PRO A 76 22.99 -16.21 -3.78
N PHE A 77 22.64 -16.71 -2.59
CA PHE A 77 21.77 -15.99 -1.68
C PHE A 77 22.48 -14.68 -1.33
N ALA A 78 21.97 -13.56 -1.83
CA ALA A 78 22.50 -12.25 -1.44
C ALA A 78 22.25 -12.09 0.06
N PRO A 79 23.27 -11.69 0.86
CA PRO A 79 23.06 -11.40 2.27
C PRO A 79 21.95 -10.35 2.42
N ALA A 80 21.04 -10.57 3.37
CA ALA A 80 20.06 -9.56 3.72
C ALA A 80 20.79 -8.25 4.07
N PRO A 81 20.33 -7.08 3.57
CA PRO A 81 20.93 -5.81 3.93
C PRO A 81 21.00 -5.63 5.45
N PRO A 82 22.01 -4.93 5.98
CA PRO A 82 22.10 -4.66 7.41
C PRO A 82 20.81 -4.03 7.93
N ALA A 83 20.28 -4.59 9.03
CA ALA A 83 19.15 -3.98 9.71
C ALA A 83 19.57 -2.59 10.20
N ARG A 84 18.81 -1.57 9.78
CA ARG A 84 18.92 -0.23 10.38
C ARG A 84 18.24 -0.33 11.74
N ASP A 85 18.90 0.09 12.82
CA ASP A 85 18.31 0.03 14.16
C ASP A 85 18.69 1.27 14.98
N ASN A 86 18.10 2.41 14.61
CA ASN A 86 18.29 3.67 15.30
C ASN A 86 16.95 4.15 15.85
N LEU A 87 16.50 3.54 16.95
CA LEU A 87 15.22 3.83 17.58
C LEU A 87 15.00 5.33 17.84
N LEU A 88 15.96 5.98 18.51
CA LEU A 88 15.84 7.40 18.87
C LEU A 88 15.77 8.31 17.63
N LEU A 89 16.58 8.01 16.61
CA LEU A 89 16.55 8.75 15.35
C LEU A 89 15.21 8.56 14.64
N GLY A 90 14.70 7.32 14.56
CA GLY A 90 13.41 7.02 13.94
C GLY A 90 12.25 7.75 14.59
N ILE A 91 12.17 7.74 15.92
CA ILE A 91 11.14 8.45 16.69
C ILE A 91 11.29 9.97 16.51
N GLY A 92 12.51 10.50 16.58
CA GLY A 92 12.78 11.92 16.38
C GLY A 92 12.39 12.41 14.98
N VAL A 93 12.70 11.62 13.95
CA VAL A 93 12.28 11.89 12.56
C VAL A 93 10.76 11.83 12.44
N ALA A 94 10.11 10.82 13.04
CA ALA A 94 8.66 10.70 13.03
C ALA A 94 7.99 11.95 13.61
N LEU A 95 8.46 12.43 14.76
CA LEU A 95 7.93 13.63 15.40
C LEU A 95 8.17 14.89 14.55
N GLY A 96 9.39 15.08 14.05
CA GLY A 96 9.73 16.24 13.22
C GLY A 96 8.91 16.31 11.94
N VAL A 97 8.78 15.18 11.23
CA VAL A 97 7.96 15.08 10.01
C VAL A 97 6.49 15.26 10.33
N ALA A 98 5.98 14.72 11.44
CA ALA A 98 4.59 14.90 11.87
C ALA A 98 4.23 16.37 12.08
N ILE A 99 5.09 17.13 12.77
CA ILE A 99 4.86 18.57 13.00
C ILE A 99 4.85 19.32 11.67
N VAL A 100 5.87 19.13 10.83
CA VAL A 100 5.98 19.84 9.55
C VAL A 100 4.83 19.50 8.62
N ALA A 101 4.52 18.21 8.46
CA ALA A 101 3.45 17.75 7.59
C ALA A 101 2.07 18.20 8.10
N GLY A 102 1.84 18.19 9.43
CA GLY A 102 0.62 18.69 10.04
C GLY A 102 0.41 20.18 9.79
N ILE A 103 1.44 21.01 10.00
CA ILE A 103 1.37 22.45 9.72
C ILE A 103 1.10 22.70 8.24
N LEU A 104 1.83 22.04 7.33
CA LEU A 104 1.62 22.19 5.88
C LEU A 104 0.21 21.76 5.47
N TYR A 105 -0.30 20.66 6.02
CA TYR A 105 -1.67 20.23 5.80
C TYR A 105 -2.67 21.30 6.25
N GLY A 106 -2.50 21.85 7.46
CA GLY A 106 -3.39 22.87 7.99
C GLY A 106 -3.38 24.18 7.20
N VAL A 107 -2.21 24.65 6.79
CA VAL A 107 -2.08 25.84 5.93
C VAL A 107 -2.76 25.62 4.58
N LEU A 108 -2.59 24.44 3.97
CA LEU A 108 -3.27 24.10 2.73
C LEU A 108 -4.79 24.03 2.94
N ALA A 109 -5.26 23.33 3.98
CA ALA A 109 -6.69 23.19 4.26
C ALA A 109 -7.37 24.54 4.55
N GLY A 110 -6.72 25.40 5.34
CA GLY A 110 -7.24 26.74 5.67
C GLY A 110 -7.28 27.71 4.49
N SER A 111 -6.40 27.54 3.50
CA SER A 111 -6.29 28.47 2.36
C SER A 111 -7.15 28.13 1.14
N ILE A 112 -7.63 26.89 1.01
CA ILE A 112 -8.34 26.43 -0.22
C ILE A 112 -9.82 26.08 -0.01
N GLU A 113 -10.36 26.21 1.20
CA GLU A 113 -11.77 25.88 1.56
C GLU A 113 -12.27 24.50 1.02
N ARG A 114 -11.35 23.57 0.74
CA ARG A 114 -11.64 22.22 0.22
C ARG A 114 -11.08 21.20 1.19
N GLU A 115 -11.96 20.33 1.67
CA GLU A 115 -11.60 19.19 2.51
C GLU A 115 -10.76 18.19 1.72
N VAL A 116 -9.50 18.06 2.12
CA VAL A 116 -8.59 17.08 1.52
C VAL A 116 -8.55 15.86 2.42
N GLY A 117 -9.60 15.03 2.41
CA GLY A 117 -9.61 13.75 3.12
C GLY A 117 -8.42 12.84 2.76
N TYR A 118 -7.90 12.98 1.54
CA TYR A 118 -6.69 12.30 1.08
C TYR A 118 -5.40 12.80 1.73
N ALA A 119 -5.38 14.01 2.29
CA ALA A 119 -4.18 14.58 2.91
C ALA A 119 -3.81 13.80 4.18
N ALA A 120 -4.79 13.34 4.96
CA ALA A 120 -4.54 12.53 6.15
C ALA A 120 -3.74 11.26 5.84
N VAL A 121 -4.10 10.58 4.75
CA VAL A 121 -3.37 9.39 4.26
C VAL A 121 -1.95 9.76 3.83
N GLY A 122 -1.79 10.86 3.10
CA GLY A 122 -0.47 11.34 2.64
C GLY A 122 0.44 11.73 3.80
N VAL A 123 -0.08 12.48 4.77
CA VAL A 123 0.64 12.87 6.00
C VAL A 123 1.08 11.62 6.76
N GLY A 124 0.15 10.69 7.02
CA GLY A 124 0.49 9.47 7.74
C GLY A 124 1.53 8.63 7.03
N PHE A 125 1.34 8.37 5.73
CA PHE A 125 2.31 7.66 4.93
C PHE A 125 3.70 8.31 5.00
N LEU A 126 3.79 9.63 4.86
CA LEU A 126 5.05 10.36 4.89
C LEU A 126 5.76 10.23 6.25
N VAL A 127 5.02 10.37 7.36
CA VAL A 127 5.55 10.22 8.72
C VAL A 127 6.12 8.82 8.92
N GLY A 128 5.34 7.78 8.60
CA GLY A 128 5.78 6.39 8.74
C GLY A 128 6.95 6.03 7.82
N PHE A 129 6.89 6.46 6.57
CA PHE A 129 7.96 6.24 5.59
C PHE A 129 9.27 6.86 6.06
N ALA A 130 9.26 8.15 6.42
CA ALA A 130 10.48 8.83 6.87
C ALA A 130 11.05 8.21 8.15
N ALA A 131 10.18 7.91 9.13
CA ALA A 131 10.58 7.30 10.40
C ALA A 131 11.28 5.96 10.20
N SER A 132 10.69 5.03 9.44
CA SER A 132 11.28 3.70 9.20
C SER A 132 12.41 3.73 8.18
N LYS A 133 12.43 4.70 7.26
CA LYS A 133 13.56 4.88 6.34
C LYS A 133 14.86 5.14 7.11
N LEU A 134 14.82 6.00 8.12
CA LEU A 134 16.00 6.39 8.90
C LEU A 134 16.19 5.55 10.17
N GLY A 135 15.11 5.11 10.81
CA GLY A 135 15.14 4.39 12.08
C GLY A 135 15.10 2.87 11.99
N GLY A 136 14.65 2.32 10.86
CA GLY A 136 14.47 0.88 10.65
C GLY A 136 13.07 0.34 10.94
N SER A 137 12.95 -0.99 10.94
CA SER A 137 11.67 -1.72 10.96
C SER A 137 11.22 -2.11 12.38
N ASN A 138 11.73 -1.41 13.40
CA ASN A 138 11.40 -1.65 14.80
C ASN A 138 9.90 -1.35 15.06
N PRO A 139 9.13 -2.29 15.66
CA PRO A 139 7.71 -2.09 15.94
C PRO A 139 7.38 -0.84 16.74
N VAL A 140 8.28 -0.42 17.63
CA VAL A 140 8.12 0.79 18.45
C VAL A 140 8.15 2.05 17.58
N ILE A 141 9.01 2.09 16.55
CA ILE A 141 9.08 3.21 15.59
C ILE A 141 7.78 3.28 14.79
N VAL A 142 7.27 2.14 14.33
CA VAL A 142 6.02 2.06 13.57
C VAL A 142 4.84 2.53 14.42
N ALA A 143 4.77 2.09 15.68
CA ALA A 143 3.73 2.52 16.61
C ALA A 143 3.83 4.02 16.92
N ALA A 144 5.03 4.54 17.16
CA ALA A 144 5.25 5.98 17.38
C ALA A 144 4.83 6.80 16.17
N ALA A 145 5.19 6.37 14.95
CA ALA A 145 4.80 7.03 13.71
C ALA A 145 3.28 7.04 13.51
N ALA A 146 2.58 5.94 13.85
CA ALA A 146 1.13 5.88 13.79
C ALA A 146 0.48 6.89 14.76
N VAL A 147 0.97 6.95 16.01
CA VAL A 147 0.47 7.92 17.01
C VAL A 147 0.75 9.36 16.58
N PHE A 148 1.98 9.65 16.14
CA PHE A 148 2.34 10.99 15.67
C PHE A 148 1.60 11.38 14.40
N SER A 149 1.24 10.44 13.53
CA SER A 149 0.37 10.73 12.40
C SER A 149 -1.02 11.20 12.83
N ILE A 150 -1.62 10.59 13.85
CA ILE A 150 -2.91 11.05 14.39
C ILE A 150 -2.74 12.49 14.90
N GLY A 151 -1.69 12.74 15.68
CA GLY A 151 -1.35 14.07 16.17
C GLY A 151 -1.12 15.09 15.05
N ALA A 152 -0.46 14.69 13.96
CA ALA A 152 -0.19 15.55 12.81
C ALA A 152 -1.46 15.97 12.06
N VAL A 153 -2.36 15.01 11.81
CA VAL A 153 -3.63 15.30 11.13
C VAL A 153 -4.50 16.19 12.03
N TYR A 154 -4.61 15.88 13.31
CA TYR A 154 -5.33 16.73 14.27
C TYR A 154 -4.73 18.14 14.35
N LEU A 155 -3.39 18.25 14.47
CA LEU A 155 -2.69 19.53 14.47
C LEU A 155 -3.00 20.35 13.20
N GLY A 156 -2.99 19.73 12.03
CA GLY A 156 -3.32 20.42 10.79
C GLY A 156 -4.76 20.90 10.75
N GLN A 157 -5.72 20.12 11.27
CA GLN A 157 -7.10 20.58 11.41
C GLN A 157 -7.20 21.84 12.30
N LEU A 158 -6.51 21.85 13.45
CA LEU A 158 -6.48 23.03 14.32
C LEU A 158 -5.85 24.26 13.64
N VAL A 159 -4.77 24.08 12.89
CA VAL A 159 -4.13 25.16 12.12
C VAL A 159 -5.08 25.68 11.04
N GLY A 160 -5.75 24.80 10.30
CA GLY A 160 -6.72 25.18 9.27
C GLY A 160 -7.88 25.98 9.85
N ILE A 161 -8.50 25.49 10.93
CA ILE A 161 -9.57 26.20 11.65
C ILE A 161 -9.08 27.55 12.17
N SER A 162 -7.86 27.61 12.70
CA SER A 162 -7.28 28.86 13.21
C SER A 162 -7.07 29.90 12.10
N MET A 163 -6.68 29.48 10.90
CA MET A 163 -6.58 30.38 9.74
C MET A 163 -7.95 30.90 9.31
N VAL A 164 -8.94 30.02 9.19
CA VAL A 164 -10.32 30.41 8.84
C VAL A 164 -10.88 31.38 9.88
N LEU A 165 -10.69 31.12 11.18
CA LEU A 165 -11.13 32.02 12.25
C LEU A 165 -10.39 33.36 12.21
N ALA A 166 -9.08 33.37 11.97
CA ALA A 166 -8.31 34.60 11.82
C ALA A 166 -8.84 35.47 10.67
N ASP A 167 -9.13 34.84 9.53
CA ASP A 167 -9.67 35.51 8.35
C ASP A 167 -11.10 36.01 8.58
N VAL A 168 -11.98 35.21 9.20
CA VAL A 168 -13.37 35.63 9.47
C VAL A 168 -13.44 36.74 10.51
N ALA A 169 -12.65 36.65 11.59
CA ALA A 169 -12.65 37.62 12.68
C ALA A 169 -11.75 38.85 12.41
N GLN A 170 -10.96 38.83 11.33
CA GLN A 170 -10.01 39.88 10.96
C GLN A 170 -8.98 40.19 12.08
N ILE A 171 -8.51 39.15 12.77
CA ILE A 171 -7.48 39.23 13.82
C ILE A 171 -6.25 38.40 13.43
N PRO A 172 -5.06 38.69 13.99
CA PRO A 172 -3.86 37.91 13.69
C PRO A 172 -4.01 36.44 14.07
N PHE A 173 -3.48 35.53 13.24
CA PHE A 173 -3.43 34.09 13.55
C PHE A 173 -2.83 33.77 14.92
N SER A 174 -1.80 34.53 15.35
CA SER A 174 -1.18 34.36 16.67
C SER A 174 -2.12 34.66 17.83
N GLU A 175 -3.06 35.60 17.64
CA GLU A 175 -4.10 35.91 18.62
C GLU A 175 -5.12 34.78 18.69
N VAL A 176 -5.50 34.21 17.54
CA VAL A 176 -6.39 33.04 17.49
C VAL A 176 -5.80 31.84 18.24
N VAL A 177 -4.52 31.53 17.98
CA VAL A 177 -3.84 30.38 18.60
C VAL A 177 -3.42 30.65 20.05
N GLY A 178 -3.11 31.90 20.41
CA GLY A 178 -2.66 32.27 21.76
C GLY A 178 -3.82 32.50 22.73
N ASP A 179 -4.77 33.34 22.33
CA ASP A 179 -5.79 33.90 23.22
C ASP A 179 -7.17 33.26 23.00
N HIS A 180 -7.40 32.64 21.83
CA HIS A 180 -8.69 32.05 21.44
C HIS A 180 -8.61 30.56 21.08
N PHE A 181 -7.60 29.85 21.58
CA PHE A 181 -7.43 28.42 21.31
C PHE A 181 -8.63 27.57 21.80
N ASP A 182 -9.33 28.02 22.84
CA ASP A 182 -10.56 27.41 23.30
C ASP A 182 -11.67 27.46 22.23
N THR A 183 -11.72 28.54 21.45
CA THR A 183 -12.66 28.72 20.36
C THR A 183 -12.30 27.82 19.18
N VAL A 184 -11.00 27.71 18.85
CA VAL A 184 -10.50 26.76 17.84
C VAL A 184 -10.89 25.32 18.19
N THR A 185 -10.66 24.91 19.44
CA THR A 185 -10.98 23.55 19.90
C THR A 185 -12.47 23.28 19.99
N LYS A 186 -13.29 24.27 20.37
CA LYS A 186 -14.75 24.18 20.30
C LYS A 186 -15.25 24.05 18.85
N ALA A 187 -14.71 24.85 17.94
CA ALA A 187 -15.05 24.78 16.52
C ALA A 187 -14.70 23.39 15.95
N TRP A 188 -13.50 22.90 16.21
CA TRP A 188 -13.10 21.55 15.84
C TRP A 188 -14.07 20.50 16.41
N SER A 189 -14.41 20.59 17.69
CA SER A 189 -15.30 19.61 18.33
C SER A 189 -16.73 19.65 17.78
N ALA A 190 -17.19 20.84 17.35
CA ALA A 190 -18.52 21.01 16.77
C ALA A 190 -18.59 20.49 15.32
N GLU A 191 -17.49 20.56 14.59
CA GLU A 191 -17.37 20.08 13.21
C GLU A 191 -16.94 18.60 13.12
N ALA A 192 -16.27 18.09 14.16
CA ALA A 192 -15.79 16.73 14.23
C ALA A 192 -16.93 15.72 14.13
N ASP A 193 -17.06 15.15 12.94
CA ASP A 193 -18.01 14.12 12.60
C ASP A 193 -17.32 12.74 12.50
N PHE A 194 -18.06 11.72 12.08
CA PHE A 194 -17.50 10.40 11.85
C PHE A 194 -16.35 10.41 10.84
N MET A 195 -16.42 11.21 9.77
CA MET A 195 -15.35 11.27 8.75
C MET A 195 -14.06 11.82 9.34
N THR A 196 -14.14 12.79 10.24
CA THR A 196 -12.98 13.35 10.95
C THR A 196 -12.21 12.25 11.66
N TYR A 197 -12.89 11.42 12.45
CA TYR A 197 -12.25 10.30 13.17
C TYR A 197 -11.77 9.20 12.22
N LEU A 198 -12.51 8.95 11.13
CA LEU A 198 -12.07 8.02 10.09
C LEU A 198 -10.76 8.48 9.46
N PHE A 199 -10.60 9.76 9.13
CA PHE A 199 -9.35 10.28 8.56
C PHE A 199 -8.19 10.27 9.54
N LEU A 200 -8.43 10.53 10.83
CA LEU A 200 -7.42 10.34 11.88
C LEU A 200 -6.94 8.88 11.92
N ALA A 201 -7.87 7.92 11.88
CA ALA A 201 -7.52 6.50 11.85
C ALA A 201 -6.80 6.10 10.55
N LEU A 202 -7.25 6.63 9.40
CA LEU A 202 -6.59 6.39 8.10
C LEU A 202 -5.17 6.95 8.07
N GLY A 203 -4.91 8.09 8.71
CA GLY A 203 -3.55 8.60 8.90
C GLY A 203 -2.66 7.58 9.63
N ALA A 204 -3.15 7.03 10.75
CA ALA A 204 -2.42 6.00 11.49
C ALA A 204 -2.15 4.74 10.64
N VAL A 205 -3.16 4.25 9.93
CA VAL A 205 -3.03 3.08 9.04
C VAL A 205 -2.04 3.37 7.90
N ALA A 206 -2.11 4.56 7.31
CA ALA A 206 -1.21 4.98 6.26
C ALA A 206 0.24 5.09 6.76
N ALA A 207 0.46 5.52 8.00
CA ALA A 207 1.78 5.52 8.62
C ALA A 207 2.36 4.11 8.73
N VAL A 208 1.56 3.12 9.11
CA VAL A 208 1.99 1.71 9.09
C VAL A 208 2.35 1.27 7.67
N GLY A 209 1.56 1.67 6.67
CA GLY A 209 1.85 1.39 5.25
C GLY A 209 3.16 2.03 4.77
N GLY A 210 3.38 3.30 5.12
CA GLY A 210 4.61 4.03 4.82
C GLY A 210 5.84 3.40 5.46
N ALA A 211 5.71 3.01 6.73
CA ALA A 211 6.76 2.33 7.47
C ALA A 211 7.17 1.01 6.81
N LYS A 212 6.19 0.16 6.47
CA LYS A 212 6.40 -1.12 5.77
C LYS A 212 7.04 -0.96 4.39
N LYS A 213 6.86 0.19 3.74
CA LYS A 213 7.47 0.46 2.43
C LYS A 213 8.93 0.90 2.53
N ALA A 214 9.34 1.43 3.68
CA ALA A 214 10.65 2.04 3.89
C ALA A 214 11.69 1.11 4.55
N GLY A 215 11.20 0.13 5.31
CA GLY A 215 11.99 -0.87 6.03
C GLY A 215 11.76 -2.30 5.56
#